data_AF-A0A9W9ZSB0-F1
#
_entry.id   AF-A0A9W9ZSB0-F1
#
_cell.length_a   1.000
_cell.length_b   1.000
_cell.length_c   1.000
_cell.angle_alpha   90.00
_cell.angle_beta   90.00
_cell.angle_gamma   90.00
#
_symmetry.space_group_name_H-M   'P 1'
#
loop_
_entity.id
_entity.type
_entity.pdbx_description
1 polymer ?
#
loop_
_entity_poly.entity_id
_entity_poly.type
_entity_poly.pdbx_seq_one_letter_code
_entity_poly.pdbx_strand_id
1 'polypeptide(L)'
;MKAIKVWNRTRTIKKFVVGINSCEDLLKKGGEKLGIKAVLDEDGTEIEDDYLEILEPNNIVILLEQQENWTEKDNCCATVSEVQGKIIMHSLIHY
;
A
#
# COMPACT_ATOMS: atom_id res chain seq x y z
N MET A 1 -9.64 7.36 -21.38
CA MET A 1 -10.33 6.29 -20.62
C MET A 1 -9.45 5.07 -20.53
N LYS A 2 -8.84 4.84 -19.36
CA LYS A 2 -7.98 3.67 -19.12
C LYS A 2 -8.72 2.60 -18.31
N ALA A 3 -8.28 1.35 -18.47
CA ALA A 3 -8.73 0.22 -17.69
C ALA A 3 -7.59 -0.19 -16.75
N ILE A 4 -7.86 -0.28 -15.45
CA ILE A 4 -6.85 -0.49 -14.41
C ILE A 4 -7.35 -1.56 -13.44
N LYS A 5 -6.44 -2.41 -12.98
CA LYS A 5 -6.71 -3.41 -11.96
C LYS A 5 -6.46 -2.77 -10.60
N VAL A 6 -7.48 -2.71 -9.76
CA VAL A 6 -7.44 -2.06 -8.45
C VAL A 6 -7.54 -3.11 -7.36
N TRP A 7 -6.49 -3.25 -6.56
CA TRP A 7 -6.38 -4.27 -5.51
C TRP A 7 -6.31 -3.60 -4.14
N ASN A 8 -6.73 -4.32 -3.10
CA ASN A 8 -6.45 -3.91 -1.71
C ASN A 8 -4.99 -4.25 -1.35
N ARG A 9 -4.41 -3.61 -0.32
CA ARG A 9 -3.09 -3.93 0.24
C ARG A 9 -2.80 -5.43 0.34
N THR A 10 -3.74 -6.22 0.85
CA THR A 10 -3.59 -7.67 1.03
C THR A 10 -3.69 -8.48 -0.28
N ARG A 11 -3.93 -7.81 -1.41
CA ARG A 11 -4.17 -8.39 -2.74
C ARG A 11 -5.31 -9.42 -2.78
N THR A 12 -6.14 -9.46 -1.72
CA THR A 12 -7.28 -10.37 -1.56
C THR A 12 -8.50 -9.88 -2.34
N ILE A 13 -8.76 -8.57 -2.27
CA ILE A 13 -9.82 -7.92 -3.05
C ILE A 13 -9.22 -7.42 -4.34
N LYS A 14 -9.79 -7.88 -5.47
CA LYS A 14 -9.38 -7.49 -6.82
C LYS A 14 -10.58 -6.94 -7.56
N LYS A 15 -10.49 -5.69 -7.98
CA LYS A 15 -11.49 -5.02 -8.81
C LYS A 15 -10.89 -4.59 -10.13
N PHE A 16 -11.72 -4.58 -11.15
CA PHE A 16 -11.34 -4.05 -12.45
C PHE A 16 -12.14 -2.78 -12.68
N VAL A 17 -11.43 -1.66 -12.80
CA VAL A 17 -12.05 -0.34 -12.92
C VAL A 17 -11.73 0.20 -14.30
N VAL A 18 -12.77 0.62 -15.02
CA VAL A 18 -12.69 1.14 -16.38
C VAL A 18 -13.27 2.54 -16.47
N GLY A 19 -12.76 3.30 -17.44
CA GLY A 19 -13.25 4.66 -17.69
C GLY A 19 -12.65 5.68 -16.74
N ILE A 20 -11.46 5.40 -16.20
CA ILE A 20 -10.76 6.28 -15.28
C ILE A 20 -10.03 7.34 -16.09
N ASN A 21 -10.17 8.60 -15.67
CA ASN A 21 -9.45 9.74 -16.25
C ASN A 21 -8.69 10.55 -15.18
N SER A 22 -8.95 10.29 -13.89
CA SER A 22 -8.35 11.00 -12.76
C SER A 22 -8.21 10.08 -11.56
N CYS A 23 -7.30 10.40 -10.64
CA CYS A 23 -7.12 9.68 -9.38
C CYS A 23 -8.40 9.73 -8.52
N GLU A 24 -9.13 10.84 -8.55
CA GLU A 24 -10.41 10.96 -7.84
C GLU A 24 -11.48 9.97 -8.36
N ASP A 25 -11.50 9.71 -9.66
CA ASP A 25 -12.40 8.73 -10.29
C ASP A 25 -11.99 7.30 -9.94
N LEU A 26 -10.67 7.04 -9.87
CA LEU A 26 -10.12 5.78 -9.39
C LEU A 26 -10.55 5.50 -7.95
N LEU A 27 -10.49 6.49 -7.07
CA LEU A 27 -10.90 6.36 -5.66
C LEU A 27 -12.41 6.13 -5.54
N LYS A 28 -13.22 6.93 -6.26
CA LYS A 28 -14.69 6.78 -6.28
C LYS A 28 -15.13 5.40 -6.79
N LYS A 29 -14.52 4.91 -7.88
CA LYS A 29 -14.89 3.62 -8.50
C LYS A 29 -14.21 2.42 -7.85
N GLY A 30 -12.96 2.57 -7.41
CA GLY A 30 -12.17 1.56 -6.69
C GLY A 30 -12.85 1.14 -5.39
N GLY A 31 -13.51 2.10 -4.73
CA GLY A 31 -14.58 1.84 -3.79
C GLY A 31 -14.75 2.99 -2.81
N GLU A 32 -15.99 3.23 -2.39
CA GLU A 32 -16.38 4.26 -1.40
C GLU A 32 -15.64 4.17 -0.05
N LYS A 33 -14.81 3.14 0.18
CA LYS A 33 -14.05 2.89 1.42
C LYS A 33 -12.64 2.32 1.24
N LEU A 34 -12.11 2.19 0.02
CA LEU A 34 -10.93 1.34 -0.20
C LEU A 34 -9.57 2.03 -0.16
N GLY A 35 -9.49 3.33 0.07
CA GLY A 35 -8.21 3.98 0.35
C GLY A 35 -8.25 5.48 0.09
N ILE A 36 -7.22 6.18 0.59
CA ILE A 36 -6.99 7.61 0.34
C ILE A 36 -5.84 7.77 -0.67
N LYS A 37 -4.98 6.76 -0.80
CA LYS A 37 -3.77 6.78 -1.61
C LYS A 37 -3.76 5.61 -2.59
N ALA A 38 -3.44 5.90 -3.85
CA ALA A 38 -3.23 4.91 -4.89
C ALA A 38 -1.73 4.75 -5.14
N VAL A 39 -1.23 3.52 -5.12
CA VAL A 39 0.18 3.20 -5.36
C VAL A 39 0.33 2.06 -6.36
N LEU A 40 1.47 1.96 -7.03
CA LEU A 40 1.78 0.83 -7.90
C LEU A 40 2.09 -0.44 -7.10
N ASP A 41 1.65 -1.59 -7.64
CA ASP A 41 2.00 -2.90 -7.08
C ASP A 41 3.50 -3.21 -7.15
N GLU A 42 4.20 -2.69 -8.17
CA GLU A 42 5.59 -3.02 -8.48
C GLU A 42 6.59 -2.40 -7.49
N ASP A 43 6.48 -1.10 -7.24
CA ASP A 43 7.47 -0.34 -6.45
C ASP A 43 6.84 0.44 -5.28
N GLY A 44 5.51 0.54 -5.23
CA GLY A 44 4.82 1.37 -4.23
C GLY A 44 4.85 2.86 -4.54
N THR A 45 5.26 3.25 -5.77
CA THR A 45 5.18 4.63 -6.25
C THR A 45 3.74 5.14 -6.18
N GLU A 46 3.54 6.32 -5.60
CA GLU A 46 2.24 6.98 -5.54
C GLU A 46 1.79 7.42 -6.94
N ILE A 47 0.53 7.12 -7.26
CA ILE A 47 -0.07 7.45 -8.55
C ILE A 47 -0.92 8.70 -8.37
N GLU A 48 -0.45 9.79 -8.96
CA GLU A 48 -1.19 11.03 -9.13
C GLU A 48 -1.83 11.08 -10.52
N ASP A 49 -2.65 12.11 -10.77
CA ASP A 49 -3.33 12.31 -12.06
C ASP A 49 -2.35 12.34 -13.25
N ASP A 50 -1.24 13.06 -13.13
CA ASP A 50 -0.18 13.10 -14.14
C ASP A 50 0.45 11.72 -14.40
N TYR A 51 0.63 10.92 -13.35
CA TYR A 51 1.20 9.58 -13.48
C TYR A 51 0.20 8.61 -14.12
N LEU A 52 -1.09 8.79 -13.86
CA LEU A 52 -2.16 8.01 -14.47
C LEU A 52 -2.17 8.18 -16.00
N GLU A 53 -1.81 9.36 -16.52
CA GLU A 53 -1.74 9.65 -17.96
C GLU A 53 -0.60 8.93 -18.67
N ILE A 54 0.51 8.68 -17.99
CA ILE A 54 1.63 7.88 -18.53
C ILE A 54 1.49 6.39 -18.23
N LEU A 55 0.62 6.01 -17.29
CA LEU A 55 0.44 4.63 -16.87
C LEU A 55 -0.13 3.73 -17.98
N GLU A 56 0.44 2.54 -18.15
CA GLU A 56 -0.06 1.57 -19.12
C GLU A 56 -1.45 1.02 -18.75
N PRO A 57 -2.28 0.68 -19.75
CA PRO A 57 -3.56 0.01 -19.50
C PRO A 57 -3.33 -1.38 -18.90
N ASN A 58 -4.23 -1.79 -18.01
CA ASN A 58 -4.20 -3.04 -17.22
C ASN A 58 -3.14 -3.09 -16.11
N ASN A 59 -2.55 -1.95 -15.75
CA ASN A 59 -1.64 -1.89 -14.63
C ASN A 59 -2.35 -2.22 -13.29
N ILE A 60 -1.57 -2.72 -12.34
CA ILE A 60 -2.05 -3.10 -11.01
C ILE A 60 -1.76 -1.95 -10.05
N VAL A 61 -2.84 -1.41 -9.49
CA VAL A 61 -2.83 -0.32 -8.53
C VAL A 61 -3.38 -0.83 -7.22
N ILE A 62 -2.65 -0.57 -6.15
CA ILE A 62 -3.07 -0.87 -4.79
C ILE A 62 -3.65 0.39 -4.18
N LEU A 63 -4.85 0.28 -3.60
CA LEU A 63 -5.41 1.32 -2.76
C LEU A 63 -5.00 1.07 -1.30
N LEU A 64 -4.48 2.11 -0.66
CA LEU A 64 -4.07 2.13 0.73
C LEU A 64 -4.94 3.08 1.54
N GLU A 65 -5.36 2.63 2.72
CA GLU A 65 -6.02 3.48 3.70
C GLU A 65 -5.01 4.42 4.40
N GLN A 66 -5.53 5.44 5.09
CA GLN A 66 -4.74 6.55 5.68
C GLN A 66 -3.65 6.12 6.67
N GLN A 67 -3.72 4.88 7.17
CA GLN A 67 -2.76 4.30 8.12
C GLN A 67 -2.04 3.06 7.58
N GLU A 68 -2.27 2.72 6.31
CA GLU A 68 -1.64 1.56 5.67
C GLU A 68 -0.47 1.99 4.81
N ASN A 69 0.64 1.26 4.95
CA ASN A 69 1.81 1.42 4.08
C ASN A 69 1.81 0.34 3.01
N TRP A 70 2.30 0.70 1.82
CA TRP A 70 2.57 -0.27 0.76
C TRP A 70 3.51 -1.34 1.31
N THR A 71 3.23 -2.59 0.95
CA THR A 71 4.05 -3.72 1.38
C THR A 71 4.37 -4.53 0.14
N GLU A 72 5.66 -4.70 -0.14
CA GLU A 72 6.12 -5.55 -1.23
C GLU A 72 5.69 -7.01 -0.97
N LYS A 73 5.47 -7.75 -2.06
CA LYS A 73 5.04 -9.16 -2.00
C LYS A 73 6.10 -10.06 -1.35
N ASP A 74 7.36 -9.62 -1.38
CA ASP A 74 8.54 -10.38 -0.93
C ASP A 74 8.99 -10.06 0.50
N ASN A 75 8.33 -9.15 1.22
CA ASN A 75 8.57 -8.94 2.66
C ASN A 75 7.85 -10.01 3.49
N CYS A 76 8.17 -11.27 3.21
CA CYS A 76 8.20 -12.28 4.25
C CYS A 76 9.42 -11.98 5.13
N CYS A 77 9.16 -11.59 6.39
CA CYS A 77 10.12 -11.41 7.48
C CYS A 77 10.67 -10.00 7.70
N ALA A 78 9.93 -9.18 8.46
CA ALA A 78 10.44 -8.67 9.73
C ALA A 78 9.31 -8.00 10.51
N THR A 79 8.66 -8.76 11.39
CA THR A 79 8.05 -8.16 12.58
C THR A 79 9.20 -7.66 13.45
N VAL A 80 9.68 -6.43 13.26
CA VAL A 80 10.34 -5.71 14.35
C VAL A 80 9.21 -5.11 15.20
N SER A 81 8.48 -5.97 15.89
CA SER A 81 7.79 -5.58 17.11
C SER A 81 8.84 -5.67 18.21
N GLU A 82 9.73 -4.68 18.26
CA GLU A 82 10.65 -4.51 19.38
C GLU A 82 9.86 -3.91 20.55
N VAL A 83 9.14 -4.77 21.24
CA VAL A 83 8.58 -4.50 22.56
C VAL A 83 9.09 -5.57 23.50
N GLN A 84 9.56 -5.10 24.67
CA GLN A 84 10.14 -5.81 25.82
C GLN A 84 11.68 -5.95 25.78
N GLY A 85 12.46 -5.37 26.69
CA GLY A 85 12.12 -4.63 27.89
C GLY A 85 13.39 -4.29 28.68
N LYS A 86 13.36 -3.15 29.35
CA LYS A 86 14.00 -2.88 30.65
C LYS A 86 15.46 -3.34 30.80
N ILE A 87 16.40 -2.49 30.42
CA ILE A 87 17.79 -2.56 30.89
C ILE A 87 17.77 -2.21 32.38
N ILE A 88 17.63 -3.22 33.26
CA ILE A 88 18.03 -3.06 34.65
C ILE A 88 19.47 -3.53 34.73
N MET A 89 20.40 -2.57 34.68
CA MET A 89 21.73 -2.80 35.26
C MET A 89 21.53 -2.96 36.76
N HIS A 90 21.53 -4.20 37.24
CA HIS A 90 21.73 -4.47 38.66
C HIS A 90 23.11 -5.09 38.86
N SER A 91 23.90 -4.29 39.57
CA SER A 91 25.24 -4.49 40.11
C SER A 91 25.41 -5.82 40.85
N LEU A 92 26.68 -6.25 40.97
CA LEU A 92 27.37 -6.88 42.12
C LEU A 92 28.37 -7.91 41.57
N ILE A 93 29.67 -7.59 41.51
CA ILE A 93 30.68 -7.89 42.55
C ILE A 93 30.50 -9.32 43.09
N HIS A 94 31.58 -10.11 43.00
CA HIS A 94 32.02 -11.25 43.81
C HIS A 94 32.80 -12.17 42.84
N TYR A 95 34.06 -12.56 43.05
CA TYR A 95 34.88 -12.71 44.25
C TYR A 95 36.36 -12.59 43.86
#